data_AF-A0A352C5A6-F1
#
_entry.id   AF-A0A352C5A6-F1
#
_cell.length_a   1.000
_cell.length_b   1.000
_cell.length_c   1.000
_cell.angle_alpha   90.00
_cell.angle_beta   90.00
_cell.angle_gamma   90.00
#
_symmetry.space_group_name_H-M   'P 1'
#
loop_
_entity.id
_entity.type
_entity.pdbx_description
1 polymer ?
#
loop_
_entity_poly.entity_id
_entity_poly.type
_entity_poly.pdbx_seq_one_letter_code
_entity_poly.pdbx_strand_id
1 'polypeptide(L)'
;MKWKYVQMLSQQKKQAQSLKKLNFFYTLFFSSLLFPVTASSKPLLVFVNKDESIVTFQLKSNPTTGYRWKLVQFDKSKLKLSKTRFIANQPQLMGSGGQEEFVFKRLDSGSLNTKISLRYQRSWEPNKGPEQIVKISTDQK
;
A
#
# COMPACT_ATOMS: atom_id res chain seq x y z
N MET A 1 -53.75 -7.60 52.51
CA MET A 1 -52.49 -8.26 52.10
C MET A 1 -52.09 -8.07 50.63
N LYS A 2 -52.98 -7.70 49.68
CA LYS A 2 -52.63 -7.57 48.25
C LYS A 2 -51.72 -6.37 47.90
N TRP A 3 -51.77 -5.28 48.67
CA TRP A 3 -51.03 -4.05 48.37
C TRP A 3 -49.52 -4.16 48.57
N LYS A 4 -49.06 -4.95 49.55
CA LYS A 4 -47.62 -5.19 49.77
C LYS A 4 -46.99 -5.96 48.59
N TYR A 5 -47.75 -6.87 47.97
CA TYR A 5 -47.31 -7.66 46.81
C TYR A 5 -47.18 -6.79 45.55
N VAL A 6 -48.12 -5.88 45.32
CA VAL A 6 -48.06 -4.93 44.18
C VAL A 6 -46.87 -3.98 44.31
N GLN A 7 -46.58 -3.49 45.52
CA GLN A 7 -45.41 -2.66 45.80
C GLN A 7 -44.09 -3.43 45.61
N MET A 8 -44.05 -4.71 46.00
CA MET A 8 -42.87 -5.56 45.80
C MET A 8 -42.62 -5.83 44.31
N LEU A 9 -43.67 -6.09 43.52
CA LEU A 9 -43.56 -6.28 42.07
C LEU A 9 -43.15 -4.99 41.33
N SER A 10 -43.62 -3.83 41.79
CA SER A 10 -43.22 -2.54 41.19
C SER A 10 -41.74 -2.23 41.45
N GLN A 11 -41.23 -2.56 42.65
CA GLN A 11 -39.82 -2.46 43.01
C GLN A 11 -38.95 -3.43 42.21
N GLN A 12 -39.35 -4.70 42.06
CA GLN A 12 -38.63 -5.66 41.23
C GLN A 12 -38.57 -5.22 39.75
N LYS A 13 -39.66 -4.69 39.19
CA LYS A 13 -39.68 -4.18 37.80
C LYS A 13 -38.75 -2.99 37.62
N LYS A 14 -38.68 -2.06 38.59
CA LYS A 14 -37.74 -0.93 38.54
C LYS A 14 -36.28 -1.38 38.60
N GLN A 15 -35.95 -2.37 39.43
CA GLN A 15 -34.59 -2.94 39.51
C GLN A 15 -34.20 -3.70 38.23
N ALA A 16 -35.11 -4.49 37.65
CA ALA A 16 -34.86 -5.17 36.38
C ALA A 16 -34.69 -4.18 35.20
N GLN A 17 -35.36 -3.02 35.26
CA GLN A 17 -35.20 -1.95 34.27
C GLN A 17 -33.89 -1.15 34.44
N SER A 18 -33.40 -0.96 35.67
CA SER A 18 -32.10 -0.28 35.89
C SER A 18 -30.92 -1.16 35.47
N LEU A 19 -31.01 -2.47 35.67
CA LEU A 19 -30.00 -3.44 35.23
C LEU A 19 -29.89 -3.56 33.70
N LYS A 20 -30.99 -3.30 32.95
CA LYS A 20 -30.96 -3.22 31.48
C LYS A 20 -30.38 -1.90 30.95
N LYS A 21 -30.42 -0.82 31.75
CA LYS A 21 -29.86 0.49 31.40
C LYS A 21 -28.35 0.59 31.69
N LEU A 22 -27.82 -0.28 32.54
CA LEU A 22 -26.39 -0.33 32.87
C LEU A 22 -25.53 -0.99 31.76
N ASN A 23 -26.14 -1.74 30.84
CA ASN A 23 -25.47 -2.31 29.66
C ASN A 23 -25.71 -1.51 28.36
N PHE A 24 -26.18 -0.26 28.45
CA PHE A 24 -26.48 0.56 27.27
C PHE A 24 -25.46 1.69 27.01
N PHE A 25 -24.35 1.75 27.75
CA PHE A 25 -23.29 2.77 27.60
C PHE A 25 -21.91 2.20 27.25
N TYR A 26 -21.86 1.09 26.51
CA TYR A 26 -20.62 0.53 25.93
C TYR A 26 -20.64 0.52 24.39
N THR A 27 -21.30 1.49 23.77
CA THR A 27 -21.45 1.57 22.30
C THR A 27 -20.72 2.73 21.63
N LEU A 28 -19.81 3.43 22.31
CA LEU A 28 -18.98 4.48 21.71
C LEU A 28 -17.62 4.49 22.40
N PHE A 29 -16.59 3.87 21.82
CA PHE A 29 -15.17 4.32 21.86
C PHE A 29 -14.11 3.32 21.35
N PHE A 30 -14.46 2.16 20.77
CA PHE A 30 -13.44 1.28 20.18
C PHE A 30 -13.92 0.59 18.89
N SER A 31 -13.85 1.31 17.77
CA SER A 31 -13.30 0.74 16.54
C SER A 31 -12.95 1.90 15.62
N SER A 32 -11.70 2.30 15.73
CA SER A 32 -11.02 3.21 14.83
C SER A 32 -11.39 2.92 13.37
N LEU A 33 -11.69 3.99 12.63
CA LEU A 33 -11.62 4.08 11.19
C LEU A 33 -10.68 3.02 10.59
N LEU A 34 -11.23 2.03 9.89
CA LEU A 34 -10.51 1.31 8.85
C LEU A 34 -10.27 2.31 7.71
N PHE A 35 -9.40 3.29 7.93
CA PHE A 35 -8.64 3.81 6.82
C PHE A 35 -7.83 2.62 6.31
N PRO A 36 -8.01 2.16 5.05
CA PRO A 36 -6.98 1.35 4.47
C PRO A 36 -5.70 2.18 4.57
N VAL A 37 -4.74 1.73 5.37
CA VAL A 37 -3.37 2.23 5.29
C VAL A 37 -2.88 1.78 3.92
N THR A 38 -3.23 2.52 2.88
CA THR A 38 -2.43 2.54 1.67
C THR A 38 -1.15 3.21 2.12
N ALA A 39 -0.15 2.40 2.49
CA ALA A 39 1.21 2.87 2.63
C ALA A 39 1.66 3.33 1.24
N SER A 40 1.26 4.54 0.86
CA SER A 40 1.80 5.26 -0.28
C SER A 40 3.20 5.66 0.13
N SER A 41 4.18 4.81 -0.17
CA SER A 41 5.57 5.17 -0.01
C SER A 41 5.85 6.47 -0.78
N LYS A 42 6.76 7.28 -0.25
CA LYS A 42 7.21 8.52 -0.91
C LYS A 42 7.56 8.19 -2.38
N PRO A 43 7.05 8.97 -3.36
CA PRO A 43 7.35 8.70 -4.76
C PRO A 43 8.86 8.81 -5.00
N LEU A 44 9.41 7.88 -5.76
CA LEU A 44 10.79 7.94 -6.25
C LEU A 44 10.82 8.93 -7.41
N LEU A 45 11.66 9.96 -7.30
CA LEU A 45 11.86 10.91 -8.38
C LEU A 45 13.08 10.47 -9.20
N VAL A 46 12.91 10.36 -10.51
CA VAL A 46 13.94 10.02 -11.47
C VAL A 46 14.05 11.16 -12.47
N PHE A 47 15.23 11.75 -12.57
CA PHE A 47 15.50 12.80 -13.54
C PHE A 47 16.34 12.24 -14.67
N VAL A 48 15.97 12.59 -15.90
CA VAL A 48 16.57 12.05 -17.12
C VAL A 48 16.90 13.20 -18.05
N ASN A 49 18.03 13.16 -18.74
CA ASN A 49 18.34 14.22 -19.70
C ASN A 49 17.39 14.14 -20.91
N LYS A 50 17.08 15.30 -21.52
CA LYS A 50 16.15 15.37 -22.64
C LYS A 50 16.55 14.45 -23.80
N ASP A 51 17.85 14.37 -24.08
CA ASP A 51 18.42 13.57 -25.19
C ASP A 51 18.63 12.09 -24.85
N GLU A 52 18.45 11.70 -23.59
CA GLU A 52 18.68 10.33 -23.15
C GLU A 52 17.52 9.44 -23.58
N SER A 53 17.78 8.38 -24.35
CA SER A 53 16.75 7.48 -24.88
C SER A 53 16.35 6.36 -23.91
N ILE A 54 17.07 6.21 -22.80
CA ILE A 54 16.89 5.14 -21.82
C ILE A 54 16.60 5.76 -20.45
N VAL A 55 15.65 5.17 -19.73
CA VAL A 55 15.38 5.51 -18.32
C VAL A 55 15.63 4.27 -17.49
N THR A 56 16.49 4.39 -16.49
CA THR A 56 16.80 3.31 -15.55
C THR A 56 16.49 3.74 -14.13
N PHE A 57 15.84 2.86 -13.37
CA PHE A 57 15.67 3.04 -11.93
C PHE A 57 15.70 1.69 -11.22
N GLN A 58 15.98 1.72 -9.93
CA GLN A 58 16.12 0.53 -9.10
C GLN A 58 15.23 0.64 -7.87
N LEU A 59 14.61 -0.49 -7.50
CA LEU A 59 13.81 -0.61 -6.28
C LEU A 59 14.38 -1.73 -5.41
N LYS A 60 14.44 -1.52 -4.10
CA LYS A 60 14.83 -2.59 -3.16
C LYS A 60 13.93 -3.81 -3.35
N SER A 61 14.53 -4.99 -3.45
CA SER A 61 13.82 -6.24 -3.71
C SER A 61 14.51 -7.39 -2.99
N ASN A 62 13.75 -8.39 -2.55
CA ASN A 62 14.29 -9.64 -2.02
C ASN A 62 13.54 -10.83 -2.63
N PRO A 63 13.97 -11.33 -3.81
CA PRO A 63 13.27 -12.40 -4.52
C PRO A 63 13.25 -13.73 -3.76
N THR A 64 14.16 -13.95 -2.80
CA THR A 64 14.21 -15.18 -1.98
C THR A 64 12.97 -15.35 -1.10
N THR A 65 12.22 -14.27 -0.84
CA THR A 65 10.95 -14.28 -0.10
C THR A 65 9.73 -14.58 -0.98
N GLY A 66 9.92 -14.72 -2.29
CA GLY A 66 8.88 -14.87 -3.30
C GLY A 66 8.24 -13.55 -3.77
N TYR A 67 8.59 -12.42 -3.14
CA TYR A 67 8.10 -11.11 -3.55
C TYR A 67 8.88 -10.56 -4.74
N ARG A 68 8.18 -9.94 -5.70
CA ARG A 68 8.77 -9.20 -6.82
C ARG A 68 7.98 -7.92 -7.09
N TRP A 69 8.60 -6.97 -7.78
CA TRP A 69 7.90 -5.79 -8.28
C TRP A 69 7.14 -6.10 -9.56
N LYS A 70 5.82 -5.95 -9.51
CA LYS A 70 4.91 -6.08 -10.66
C LYS A 70 4.58 -4.70 -11.21
N LEU A 71 4.77 -4.50 -12.52
CA LEU A 71 4.28 -3.30 -13.19
C LEU A 71 2.76 -3.27 -13.20
N VAL A 72 2.19 -2.21 -12.65
CA VAL A 72 0.74 -2.00 -12.58
C VAL A 72 0.30 -1.09 -13.72
N GLN A 73 0.94 0.08 -13.85
CA GLN A 73 0.57 1.08 -14.84
C GLN A 73 1.79 1.91 -15.25
N PHE A 74 1.89 2.20 -16.54
CA PHE A 74 2.79 3.20 -17.10
C PHE A 74 2.23 3.68 -18.44
N ASP A 75 2.74 4.81 -18.93
CA ASP A 75 2.36 5.35 -20.23
C ASP A 75 3.11 4.62 -21.36
N LYS A 76 2.41 3.70 -22.03
CA LYS A 76 2.95 2.91 -23.15
C LYS A 76 3.17 3.73 -24.42
N SER A 77 2.62 4.93 -24.51
CA SER A 77 2.85 5.83 -25.66
C SER A 77 4.21 6.52 -25.58
N LYS A 78 4.75 6.69 -24.37
CA LYS A 78 6.03 7.37 -24.11
C LYS A 78 7.15 6.42 -23.76
N LEU A 79 6.83 5.30 -23.11
CA LEU A 79 7.81 4.36 -22.58
C LEU A 79 7.53 2.93 -23.03
N LYS A 80 8.60 2.18 -23.28
CA LYS A 80 8.57 0.73 -23.51
C LYS A 80 9.51 0.05 -22.53
N LEU A 81 9.00 -0.90 -21.73
CA LEU A 81 9.85 -1.72 -20.88
C LEU A 81 10.81 -2.52 -21.77
N SER A 82 12.11 -2.34 -21.55
CA SER A 82 13.16 -3.04 -22.29
C SER A 82 13.75 -4.20 -21.50
N LYS A 83 13.95 -4.04 -20.19
CA LYS A 83 14.56 -5.07 -19.35
C LYS A 83 14.14 -4.90 -17.89
N THR A 84 13.99 -6.03 -17.21
CA THR A 84 13.95 -6.09 -15.75
C THR A 84 14.97 -7.12 -15.30
N ARG A 85 15.79 -6.78 -14.30
CA ARG A 85 16.75 -7.73 -13.70
C ARG A 85 16.92 -7.51 -12.21
N PHE A 86 17.18 -8.59 -11.48
CA PHE A 86 17.59 -8.50 -10.08
C PHE A 86 19.11 -8.36 -9.97
N ILE A 87 19.55 -7.48 -9.09
CA ILE A 87 20.95 -7.22 -8.75
C ILE A 87 21.10 -7.52 -7.25
N ALA A 88 21.80 -8.59 -6.90
CA ALA A 88 22.06 -8.96 -5.51
C ALA A 88 23.00 -7.95 -4.84
N ASN A 89 22.77 -7.68 -3.55
CA ASN A 89 23.74 -6.94 -2.76
C ASN A 89 25.03 -7.75 -2.56
N GLN A 90 26.14 -7.05 -2.41
CA GLN A 90 27.44 -7.65 -2.07
C GLN A 90 27.69 -7.53 -0.56
N PRO A 91 28.22 -8.58 0.11
CA PRO A 91 28.51 -9.91 -0.42
C PRO A 91 27.23 -10.71 -0.71
N GLN A 92 27.28 -11.58 -1.72
CA GLN A 92 26.15 -12.40 -2.15
C GLN A 92 25.93 -13.60 -1.22
N LEU A 93 25.33 -13.34 -0.05
CA LEU A 93 24.93 -14.36 0.91
C LEU A 93 23.60 -15.02 0.53
N MET A 94 23.38 -16.26 0.97
CA MET A 94 22.08 -16.91 0.80
C MET A 94 20.98 -16.09 1.48
N GLY A 95 19.87 -15.86 0.78
CA GLY A 95 18.78 -15.03 1.29
C GLY A 95 19.03 -13.52 1.22
N SER A 96 20.19 -13.07 0.73
CA SER A 96 20.49 -11.65 0.65
C SER A 96 19.50 -10.94 -0.29
N GLY A 97 19.03 -9.79 0.18
CA GLY A 97 18.26 -8.89 -0.66
C GLY A 97 19.13 -8.23 -1.72
N GLY A 98 18.51 -7.35 -2.49
CA GLY A 98 19.17 -6.61 -3.55
C GLY A 98 18.26 -5.53 -4.08
N GLN A 99 18.39 -5.26 -5.36
CA GLN A 99 17.57 -4.31 -6.07
C GLN A 99 17.04 -4.94 -7.36
N GLU A 100 15.80 -4.61 -7.71
CA GLU A 100 15.22 -4.92 -9.01
C GLU A 100 15.36 -3.67 -9.89
N GLU A 101 16.13 -3.81 -10.95
CA GLU A 101 16.40 -2.76 -11.93
C GLU A 101 15.40 -2.85 -13.07
N PHE A 102 14.84 -1.69 -13.42
CA PHE A 102 13.93 -1.50 -14.53
C PHE A 102 14.57 -0.58 -15.56
N VAL A 103 14.63 -1.04 -16.81
CA VAL A 103 15.14 -0.27 -17.95
C VAL A 103 14.01 -0.05 -18.93
N PHE A 104 13.68 1.21 -19.17
CA PHE A 104 12.68 1.65 -20.14
C PHE A 104 13.37 2.36 -21.31
N LYS A 105 12.92 2.05 -22.53
CA LYS A 105 13.22 2.84 -23.72
C LYS A 105 12.17 3.93 -23.88
N ARG A 106 12.60 5.16 -24.15
CA ARG A 106 11.73 6.27 -24.51
C ARG A 106 11.34 6.15 -25.99
N LEU A 107 10.09 6.49 -26.26
CA LEU A 107 9.53 6.50 -27.61
C LEU A 107 9.50 7.91 -28.20
N ASP A 108 9.63 8.94 -27.36
CA ASP A 108 9.70 10.35 -27.74
C ASP A 108 11.02 11.01 -27.30
N SER A 109 11.50 11.96 -28.12
CA SER A 109 12.68 12.81 -27.86
C SER A 109 12.32 14.14 -27.19
N GLY A 110 11.07 14.31 -26.74
CA GLY A 110 10.56 15.51 -26.10
C GLY A 110 10.86 15.60 -24.60
N SER A 111 10.29 16.60 -23.93
CA SER A 111 10.26 16.62 -22.47
C SER A 111 9.40 15.46 -21.96
N LEU A 112 9.91 14.71 -20.98
CA LEU A 112 9.22 13.54 -20.43
C LEU A 112 8.73 13.88 -19.02
N ASN A 113 7.42 13.82 -18.82
CA ASN A 113 6.80 13.89 -17.50
C ASN A 113 5.75 12.79 -17.40
N THR A 114 6.05 11.74 -16.63
CA THR A 114 5.19 10.56 -16.50
C THR A 114 5.42 9.84 -15.18
N LYS A 115 4.51 8.92 -14.85
CA LYS A 115 4.58 8.08 -13.66
C LYS A 115 4.49 6.61 -14.01
N ILE A 116 5.25 5.80 -13.28
CA ILE A 116 5.19 4.34 -13.31
C ILE A 116 4.71 3.89 -11.93
N SER A 117 3.68 3.07 -11.91
CA SER A 117 3.19 2.40 -10.71
C SER A 117 3.64 0.94 -10.72
N LEU A 118 4.30 0.54 -9.63
CA LEU A 118 4.75 -0.82 -9.39
C LEU A 118 4.18 -1.32 -8.06
N ARG A 119 3.87 -2.60 -7.97
CA ARG A 119 3.37 -3.24 -6.75
C ARG A 119 4.30 -4.35 -6.31
N TYR A 120 4.69 -4.35 -5.04
CA TYR A 120 5.54 -5.39 -4.49
C TYR A 120 4.68 -6.51 -3.90
N GLN A 121 4.65 -7.66 -4.56
CA GLN A 121 3.81 -8.78 -4.13
C GLN A 121 4.36 -10.12 -4.63
N ARG A 122 3.90 -11.21 -4.01
CA ARG A 122 4.10 -12.54 -4.59
C ARG A 122 3.21 -12.73 -5.81
N SER A 123 3.70 -13.49 -6.78
CA SER A 123 2.98 -13.69 -8.05
C SER A 123 1.62 -14.38 -7.89
N TRP A 124 1.43 -15.13 -6.81
CA TRP A 124 0.19 -15.86 -6.50
C TRP A 124 -0.74 -15.12 -5.52
N GLU A 125 -0.33 -13.99 -4.95
CA GLU A 125 -1.16 -13.22 -4.02
C GLU A 125 -2.13 -12.29 -4.78
N PRO A 126 -3.35 -12.06 -4.25
CA PRO A 126 -4.24 -11.06 -4.80
C PRO A 126 -3.59 -9.67 -4.71
N ASN A 127 -4.00 -8.74 -5.58
CA ASN A 127 -3.38 -7.41 -5.78
C ASN A 127 -3.50 -6.46 -4.57
N LYS A 128 -2.85 -6.80 -3.44
CA LYS A 128 -2.92 -6.11 -2.14
C LYS A 128 -1.55 -5.67 -1.61
N GLY A 129 -0.47 -5.92 -2.35
CA GLY A 129 0.87 -5.50 -1.94
C GLY A 129 1.06 -3.97 -1.96
N PRO A 130 2.08 -3.45 -1.27
CA PRO A 130 2.40 -2.03 -1.28
C PRO A 130 2.74 -1.55 -2.70
N GLU A 131 2.32 -0.33 -3.00
CA GLU A 131 2.51 0.31 -4.30
C GLU A 131 3.58 1.39 -4.21
N GLN A 132 4.52 1.37 -5.16
CA GLN A 132 5.56 2.37 -5.33
C GLN A 132 5.31 3.14 -6.61
N ILE A 133 5.25 4.46 -6.47
CA ILE A 133 5.17 5.37 -7.60
C ILE A 133 6.59 5.86 -7.92
N VAL A 134 6.96 5.78 -9.20
CA VAL A 134 8.18 6.36 -9.75
C VAL A 134 7.76 7.48 -10.70
N LYS A 135 8.16 8.72 -10.40
CA LYS A 135 7.93 9.89 -11.24
C LYS A 135 9.18 10.15 -12.06
N ILE A 136 9.02 10.20 -13.37
CA ILE A 136 10.10 10.49 -14.31
C ILE A 136 9.89 11.89 -14.86
N SER A 137 10.91 12.74 -14.74
CA SER A 137 10.90 14.12 -15.23
C SER A 137 12.19 14.42 -16.00
N THR A 138 12.10 15.14 -17.12
CA THR A 138 13.29 15.74 -17.76
C THR A 138 13.75 17.03 -17.10
N ASP A 139 12.84 17.68 -16.37
CA ASP A 139 13.11 18.99 -15.79
C ASP A 139 13.58 18.77 -14.35
N GLN A 140 14.84 19.14 -14.08
CA GLN A 140 15.33 19.28 -12.71
C GLN A 140 14.82 20.62 -12.20
N LYS A 141 13.94 20.59 -11.19
CA LYS A 141 13.51 21.81 -10.51
C LYS A 141 14.63 22.31 -9.60
#